data_AF-A0AAN8XVQ3-F1
#
_entry.id   AF-A0AAN8XVQ3-F1
#
_cell.length_a   1.000
_cell.length_b   1.000
_cell.length_c   1.000
_cell.angle_alpha   90.00
_cell.angle_beta   90.00
_cell.angle_gamma   90.00
#
_symmetry.space_group_name_H-M   'P 1'
#
loop_
_entity.id
_entity.type
_entity.pdbx_description
1 polymer ?
#
loop_
_entity_poly.entity_id
_entity_poly.type
_entity_poly.pdbx_seq_one_letter_code
_entity_poly.pdbx_strand_id
1 'polypeptide(L)'
;MPHRRFFPEDPKDGCRLIGSLGINKVAGNFHITAGKTLPLPRGHAHLAIFMDESDYNFTHRINKFSFGDAAPGIIQPLEGDEKIASKNQYTYQYFITVVPTVINTYSHRGSSFQYSVAEQSREIAHSKV
;
A
#
# COMPACT_ATOMS: atom_id res chain seq x y z
N MET A 1 6.51 16.69 -5.55
CA MET A 1 7.57 15.73 -5.18
C MET A 1 8.92 16.33 -5.59
N PRO A 2 9.97 16.26 -4.76
CA PRO A 2 11.29 16.77 -5.13
C PRO A 2 11.86 15.97 -6.32
N HIS A 3 12.65 16.65 -7.16
CA HIS A 3 13.30 16.00 -8.31
C HIS A 3 14.36 15.01 -7.83
N ARG A 4 14.38 13.80 -8.41
CA ARG A 4 15.35 12.75 -8.08
C ARG A 4 16.74 13.25 -8.46
N ARG A 5 17.66 13.31 -7.49
CA ARG A 5 19.04 13.80 -7.69
C ARG A 5 20.04 12.68 -8.03
N PHE A 6 19.66 11.42 -7.81
CA PHE A 6 20.52 10.25 -8.02
C PHE A 6 19.81 9.22 -8.89
N PHE A 7 20.47 8.80 -9.96
CA PHE A 7 19.99 7.76 -10.87
C PHE A 7 20.97 6.58 -10.76
N PRO A 8 20.57 5.46 -10.11
CA PRO A 8 21.42 4.28 -10.08
C PRO A 8 21.66 3.75 -11.49
N GLU A 9 22.88 3.29 -11.76
CA GLU A 9 23.26 2.62 -13.02
C GLU A 9 22.76 1.18 -13.07
N ASP A 10 22.54 0.56 -11.90
CA ASP A 10 21.97 -0.77 -11.77
C ASP A 10 20.49 -0.81 -12.20
N PRO A 11 20.01 -1.97 -12.68
CA PRO A 11 18.59 -2.20 -12.91
C PRO A 11 17.77 -1.85 -11.65
N LYS A 12 16.62 -1.21 -11.85
CA LYS A 12 15.72 -0.88 -10.74
C LYS A 12 15.28 -2.16 -10.03
N ASP A 13 15.67 -2.30 -8.77
CA ASP A 13 15.39 -3.44 -7.91
C ASP A 13 14.06 -3.29 -7.15
N GLY A 14 13.60 -2.05 -6.94
CA GLY A 14 12.29 -1.78 -6.34
C GLY A 14 12.05 -0.31 -6.01
N CYS A 15 11.00 -0.08 -5.22
CA CYS A 15 10.67 1.24 -4.70
C CYS A 15 10.40 1.15 -3.19
N ARG A 16 11.04 2.01 -2.41
CA ARG A 16 10.79 2.14 -0.97
C ARG A 16 9.84 3.30 -0.71
N LEU A 17 8.61 2.97 -0.28
CA LEU A 17 7.59 3.95 0.09
C LEU A 17 7.58 4.13 1.62
N ILE A 18 7.76 5.36 2.08
CA ILE A 18 7.70 5.72 3.50
C ILE A 18 6.97 7.06 3.61
N GLY A 19 6.03 7.14 4.53
CA GLY A 19 5.35 8.39 4.84
C GLY A 19 4.12 8.18 5.71
N SER A 20 3.46 9.28 6.00
CA SER A 20 2.17 9.32 6.69
C SER A 20 1.20 10.16 5.87
N LEU A 21 -0.06 9.74 5.84
CA LEU A 21 -1.12 10.40 5.08
C LEU A 21 -2.22 10.82 6.05
N GLY A 22 -2.53 12.12 6.08
CA GLY A 22 -3.72 12.62 6.77
C GLY A 22 -4.96 12.31 5.94
N ILE A 23 -5.85 11.45 6.46
CA ILE A 23 -7.06 11.02 5.77
C ILE A 23 -8.30 11.33 6.60
N ASN A 24 -9.44 11.45 5.93
CA ASN A 24 -10.74 11.48 6.61
C ASN A 24 -11.09 10.07 7.12
N LYS A 25 -11.68 9.98 8.31
CA LYS A 25 -12.13 8.71 8.89
C LYS A 25 -13.46 8.27 8.28
N VAL A 26 -13.42 7.87 7.02
CA VAL A 26 -14.55 7.36 6.23
C VAL A 26 -14.11 6.12 5.44
N ALA A 27 -15.06 5.37 4.89
CA ALA A 27 -14.74 4.30 3.96
C ALA A 27 -13.99 4.86 2.74
N GLY A 28 -12.92 4.20 2.34
CA GLY A 28 -12.05 4.67 1.26
C GLY A 28 -11.16 3.57 0.70
N ASN A 29 -10.42 3.90 -0.35
CA ASN A 29 -9.48 2.99 -1.00
C ASN A 29 -8.12 3.69 -1.14
N PHE A 30 -7.06 2.96 -0.80
CA PHE A 30 -5.69 3.34 -1.09
C PHE A 30 -5.12 2.28 -2.03
N HIS A 31 -4.60 2.72 -3.17
CA HIS A 31 -4.02 1.84 -4.18
C HIS A 31 -2.64 2.33 -4.58
N ILE A 32 -1.76 1.37 -4.84
CA ILE A 32 -0.47 1.56 -5.50
C ILE A 32 -0.60 0.83 -6.83
N THR A 33 -0.36 1.54 -7.93
CA THR A 33 -0.46 0.97 -9.27
C THR A 33 0.59 1.59 -10.19
N ALA A 34 0.92 0.87 -11.26
CA ALA A 34 1.81 1.34 -12.30
C ALA A 34 1.09 2.35 -13.21
N GLY A 35 1.86 3.15 -13.95
CA GLY A 35 1.36 4.08 -14.96
C GLY A 35 1.37 5.54 -14.55
N LYS A 36 1.21 6.41 -15.55
CA LYS A 36 1.15 7.86 -15.33
C LYS A 36 -0.23 8.24 -14.81
N THR A 37 -0.26 9.03 -13.73
CA THR A 37 -1.48 9.61 -13.20
C THR A 37 -2.00 10.67 -14.17
N LEU A 38 -3.23 10.51 -14.66
CA LEU A 38 -3.98 11.53 -15.37
C LEU A 38 -4.99 12.15 -14.40
N PRO A 39 -4.83 13.43 -14.03
CA PRO A 39 -5.83 14.11 -13.21
C PRO A 39 -7.12 14.29 -14.00
N LEU A 40 -8.24 13.88 -13.42
CA LEU A 40 -9.59 14.04 -13.95
C LEU A 40 -10.40 14.95 -13.01
N PRO A 41 -11.47 15.61 -13.48
CA PRO A 41 -12.28 16.51 -12.64
C PRO A 41 -12.88 15.85 -11.38
N ARG A 42 -12.99 14.52 -11.33
CA ARG A 42 -13.53 13.74 -10.20
C ARG A 42 -12.62 12.58 -9.78
N GLY A 43 -11.30 12.77 -9.82
CA GLY A 43 -10.34 11.78 -9.33
C GLY A 43 -9.09 11.71 -10.21
N HIS A 44 -8.52 10.53 -10.32
CA HIS A 44 -7.38 10.27 -11.18
C HIS A 44 -7.49 8.89 -11.81
N ALA A 45 -7.02 8.78 -13.05
CA ALA A 45 -6.85 7.50 -13.72
C ALA A 45 -5.36 7.20 -13.87
N HIS A 46 -5.00 5.92 -13.83
CA HIS A 46 -3.66 5.48 -14.19
C HIS A 46 -3.67 4.96 -15.62
N LEU A 47 -2.89 5.62 -16.48
CA LEU A 47 -2.67 5.17 -17.84
C LEU A 47 -1.40 4.31 -17.87
N ALA A 48 -1.60 3.00 -18.01
CA ALA A 48 -0.53 2.04 -18.25
C ALA A 48 -0.25 1.84 -19.75
N ILE A 49 -0.87 2.64 -20.64
CA ILE A 49 -0.79 2.49 -22.11
C ILE A 49 0.65 2.49 -22.65
N PHE A 50 1.58 3.13 -21.93
CA PHE A 50 3.00 3.22 -22.32
C PHE A 50 3.90 2.30 -21.49
N MET A 51 3.33 1.30 -20.82
CA MET A 51 4.08 0.33 -20.02
C MET A 51 3.91 -1.07 -20.59
N ASP A 52 5.02 -1.77 -20.76
CA ASP A 52 5.02 -3.20 -21.05
C ASP A 52 4.70 -4.00 -19.77
N GLU A 53 4.26 -5.24 -19.91
CA GLU A 53 4.07 -6.17 -18.80
C GLU A 53 5.37 -6.39 -18.03
N SER A 54 6.54 -6.27 -18.67
CA SER A 54 7.85 -6.34 -18.02
C SER A 54 8.19 -5.13 -17.15
N ASP A 55 7.47 -4.01 -17.27
CA ASP A 55 7.85 -2.74 -16.65
C ASP A 55 7.41 -2.60 -15.19
N TYR A 56 6.59 -3.52 -14.70
CA TYR A 56 6.10 -3.50 -13.33
C TYR A 56 6.03 -4.90 -12.73
N ASN A 57 6.22 -4.97 -11.42
CA ASN A 57 6.01 -6.18 -10.64
C ASN A 57 5.48 -5.76 -9.26
N PHE A 58 4.38 -6.37 -8.82
CA PHE A 58 3.74 -6.04 -7.54
C PHE A 58 4.20 -6.94 -6.38
N THR A 59 5.36 -7.57 -6.50
CA THR A 59 6.08 -8.13 -5.36
C THR A 59 6.37 -7.01 -4.37
N HIS A 60 6.02 -7.21 -3.11
CA HIS A 60 6.20 -6.18 -2.10
C HIS A 60 6.33 -6.77 -0.71
N ARG A 61 6.96 -5.98 0.15
CA ARG A 61 7.07 -6.22 1.59
C ARG A 61 6.49 -5.05 2.34
N ILE A 62 5.51 -5.30 3.20
CA ILE A 62 4.90 -4.29 4.05
C ILE A 62 5.72 -4.19 5.33
N ASN A 63 6.67 -3.25 5.37
CA ASN A 63 7.50 -3.08 6.56
C ASN A 63 6.72 -2.52 7.75
N LYS A 64 5.73 -1.66 7.49
CA LYS A 64 4.84 -1.09 8.51
C LYS A 64 3.59 -0.53 7.85
N PHE A 65 2.44 -0.87 8.40
CA PHE A 65 1.15 -0.27 8.03
C PHE A 65 0.28 -0.14 9.27
N SER A 66 -0.03 1.10 9.66
CA SER A 66 -0.70 1.42 10.93
C SER A 66 -1.59 2.65 10.81
N PHE A 67 -2.58 2.76 11.69
CA PHE A 67 -3.46 3.92 11.79
C PHE A 67 -3.25 4.64 13.11
N GLY A 68 -3.17 5.97 13.06
CA GLY A 68 -2.92 6.82 14.24
C GLY A 68 -1.53 6.62 14.84
N ASP A 69 -1.40 7.00 16.12
CA ASP A 69 -0.13 6.99 16.83
C ASP A 69 0.29 5.58 17.25
N ALA A 70 1.59 5.34 17.24
CA ALA A 70 2.18 4.11 17.74
C ALA A 70 1.95 4.02 19.25
N ALA A 71 1.56 2.83 19.72
CA ALA A 71 1.34 2.60 21.13
C ALA A 71 1.83 1.21 21.56
N PRO A 72 2.29 1.06 22.81
CA PRO A 72 2.81 -0.21 23.31
C PRO A 72 1.73 -1.31 23.27
N GLY A 73 2.14 -2.51 22.87
CA GLY A 73 1.28 -3.69 22.89
C GLY A 73 0.33 -3.83 21.68
N ILE A 74 0.31 -2.87 20.75
CA ILE A 74 -0.42 -3.04 19.49
C ILE A 74 0.48 -3.72 18.46
N ILE A 75 0.00 -4.86 17.95
CA ILE A 75 0.61 -5.60 16.85
C ILE A 75 -0.21 -5.32 15.59
N GLN A 76 0.45 -4.87 14.51
CA GLN A 76 -0.21 -4.56 13.25
C GLN A 76 -0.18 -5.80 12.33
N PRO A 77 -1.33 -6.31 11.85
CA PRO A 77 -1.37 -7.57 11.11
C PRO A 77 -0.49 -7.66 9.86
N LEU A 78 -0.31 -6.55 9.12
CA LEU A 78 0.50 -6.54 7.88
C LEU A 78 1.97 -6.25 8.12
N GLU A 79 2.40 -6.03 9.36
CA GLU A 79 3.79 -5.69 9.65
C GLU A 79 4.71 -6.88 9.40
N GLY A 80 5.62 -6.72 8.42
CA GLY A 80 6.54 -7.76 7.99
C GLY A 80 6.00 -8.71 6.92
N ASP A 81 4.74 -8.55 6.48
CA ASP A 81 4.16 -9.38 5.43
C ASP A 81 4.87 -9.16 4.09
N GLU A 82 5.04 -10.24 3.33
CA GLU A 82 5.75 -10.25 2.06
C GLU A 82 4.98 -11.09 1.03
N LYS A 83 4.70 -10.47 -0.13
CA LYS A 83 4.03 -11.13 -1.24
C LYS A 83 4.95 -11.16 -2.44
N ILE A 84 5.16 -12.35 -2.99
CA ILE A 84 5.96 -12.57 -4.20
C ILE A 84 5.01 -12.82 -5.37
N ALA A 85 5.01 -11.93 -6.35
CA ALA A 85 4.23 -12.07 -7.57
C ALA A 85 4.98 -12.96 -8.58
N SER A 86 4.46 -14.17 -8.82
CA SER A 86 5.02 -15.08 -9.82
C SER A 86 4.90 -14.57 -11.25
N LYS A 87 3.97 -13.64 -11.49
CA LYS A 87 3.75 -12.95 -12.77
C LYS A 87 3.57 -11.47 -12.51
N ASN A 88 3.95 -10.63 -13.48
CA ASN A 88 3.85 -9.18 -13.35
C ASN A 88 2.40 -8.69 -13.27
N GLN A 89 1.50 -9.37 -13.98
CA GLN A 89 0.05 -9.14 -13.96
C GLN A 89 -0.61 -9.76 -12.72
N TYR A 90 -0.29 -9.24 -11.54
CA TYR A 90 -0.88 -9.71 -10.28
C TYR A 90 -1.52 -8.56 -9.51
N THR A 91 -2.64 -8.81 -8.86
CA THR A 91 -3.30 -7.88 -7.95
C THR A 91 -3.30 -8.46 -6.54
N TYR A 92 -2.92 -7.64 -5.56
CA TYR A 92 -3.10 -7.91 -4.14
C TYR A 92 -4.10 -6.90 -3.57
N GLN A 93 -5.12 -7.39 -2.89
CA GLN A 93 -6.16 -6.59 -2.24
C GLN A 93 -6.21 -6.93 -0.75
N TYR A 94 -6.16 -5.88 0.06
CA TYR A 94 -6.21 -5.96 1.51
C TYR A 94 -7.49 -5.26 1.98
N PHE A 95 -8.44 -6.04 2.49
CA PHE A 95 -9.68 -5.53 3.07
C PHE A 95 -9.46 -5.27 4.55
N ILE A 96 -9.27 -3.99 4.89
CA ILE A 96 -8.85 -3.57 6.22
C ILE A 96 -10.04 -3.02 6.99
N THR A 97 -10.31 -3.59 8.17
CA THR A 97 -11.33 -3.10 9.10
C THR A 97 -10.66 -2.48 10.32
N VAL A 98 -10.80 -1.16 10.50
CA VAL A 98 -10.10 -0.39 11.54
C VAL A 98 -11.00 -0.18 12.76
N VAL A 99 -10.47 -0.47 13.95
CA VAL A 99 -11.15 -0.36 15.24
C VAL A 99 -10.38 0.62 16.15
N PRO A 100 -11.00 1.73 16.59
CA PRO A 100 -10.40 2.62 17.59
C PRO A 100 -10.16 1.89 18.91
N THR A 101 -8.98 2.09 19.50
CA THR A 101 -8.57 1.44 20.74
C THR A 101 -8.11 2.49 21.74
N VAL A 102 -8.71 2.50 22.93
CA VAL A 102 -8.24 3.34 24.03
C VAL A 102 -7.26 2.52 24.87
N ILE A 103 -6.05 3.05 25.04
CA ILE A 103 -4.99 2.42 25.81
C ILE A 103 -4.87 3.17 27.12
N ASN A 104 -5.00 2.42 28.21
CA ASN A 104 -4.91 2.95 29.56
C ASN A 104 -4.02 2.02 30.40
N THR A 105 -2.72 2.25 30.32
CA THR A 105 -1.72 1.58 31.15
C THR A 105 -1.18 2.55 32.19
N TYR A 106 -0.36 2.04 33.12
CA TYR A 106 0.25 2.87 34.16
C TYR A 106 1.16 3.97 33.58
N SER A 107 1.83 3.69 32.45
CA SER A 107 2.78 4.60 31.81
C SER A 107 2.23 5.33 30.58
N HIS A 108 1.17 4.82 29.95
CA HIS A 108 0.62 5.39 28.73
C HIS A 108 -0.90 5.47 28.76
N ARG A 109 -1.41 6.67 28.48
CA ARG A 109 -2.83 6.95 28.32
C ARG A 109 -3.03 7.64 26.98
N GLY A 110 -3.78 7.03 26.08
CA GLY A 110 -3.94 7.54 24.72
C GLY A 110 -4.92 6.73 23.89
N SER A 111 -5.20 7.22 22.68
CA SER A 111 -5.99 6.51 21.68
C SER A 111 -5.09 6.06 20.53
N SER A 112 -5.27 4.82 20.09
CA SER A 112 -4.65 4.28 18.89
C SER A 112 -5.69 3.50 18.09
N PHE A 113 -5.26 2.77 17.08
CA PHE A 113 -6.13 1.96 16.23
C PHE A 113 -5.52 0.58 16.02
N GLN A 114 -6.38 -0.41 16.07
CA GLN A 114 -6.09 -1.78 15.64
C GLN A 114 -6.87 -2.04 14.36
N TYR A 115 -6.47 -3.05 13.60
CA TYR A 115 -7.25 -3.47 12.45
C TYR A 115 -7.19 -4.98 12.26
N SER A 116 -8.16 -5.52 11.54
CA SER A 116 -8.12 -6.86 10.97
C SER A 116 -8.00 -6.77 9.45
N VAL A 117 -7.50 -7.83 8.83
CA VAL A 117 -7.30 -7.91 7.39
C VAL A 117 -7.91 -9.18 6.84
N ALA A 118 -8.64 -9.05 5.74
CA ALA A 118 -8.87 -10.15 4.81
C ALA A 118 -8.10 -9.87 3.52
N GLU A 119 -7.45 -10.89 2.97
CA GLU A 119 -6.59 -10.74 1.80
C GLU A 119 -7.19 -11.47 0.61
N GLN A 120 -7.06 -10.87 -0.56
CA GLN A 120 -7.37 -11.51 -1.83
C GLN A 120 -6.24 -11.23 -2.80
N SER A 121 -5.78 -12.28 -3.49
CA SER A 121 -4.77 -12.16 -4.52
C SER A 121 -5.26 -12.85 -5.80
N ARG A 122 -4.97 -12.26 -6.94
CA ARG A 122 -5.34 -12.83 -8.24
C ARG A 122 -4.38 -12.43 -9.34
N GLU A 123 -4.18 -13.35 -10.27
CA GLU A 123 -3.59 -13.05 -11.56
C GLU A 123 -4.61 -12.29 -12.43
N ILE A 124 -4.14 -11.28 -13.16
CA ILE A 124 -4.95 -10.53 -14.13
C ILE A 124 -4.73 -11.15 -15.51
N ALA A 125 -5.43 -12.23 -15.83
CA ALA A 125 -5.41 -12.78 -17.18
C ALA A 125 -6.33 -11.95 -18.10
N HIS A 126 -5.76 -11.21 -19.04
CA HIS A 126 -6.50 -10.62 -20.17
C HIS A 126 -6.67 -11.66 -21.29
N SER A 127 -7.23 -12.82 -20.99
CA SER A 127 -7.61 -13.75 -22.06
C SER A 127 -8.62 -13.03 -22.95
N LYS A 128 -8.26 -12.84 -24.23
CA LYS A 128 -9.17 -12.34 -25.26
C LYS A 128 -10.44 -13.19 -25.22
N VAL A 129 -11.56 -12.56 -24.87
CA VAL A 129 -12.87 -13.01 -25.35
C VAL A 129 -12.92 -12.76 -26.84
#